data_AF-A0A2Z4JZ69-F1
#
_entry.id   AF-A0A2Z4JZ69-F1
#
_cell.length_a   1.000
_cell.length_b   1.000
_cell.length_c   1.000
_cell.angle_alpha   90.00
_cell.angle_beta   90.00
_cell.angle_gamma   90.00
#
_symmetry.space_group_name_H-M   'P 1'
#
loop_
_entity.id
_entity.type
_entity.pdbx_description
1 polymer ?
#
loop_
_entity_poly.entity_id
_entity_poly.type
_entity_poly.pdbx_seq_one_letter_code
_entity_poly.pdbx_strand_id
1 'polypeptide(L)' 'MKLDTTRDCQKALARLIRAALAGSIETSDLSRYSNALMILARLIEGSSLEDRIAALEAKAK' A
#
# COMPACT_ATOMS: atom_id res chain seq x y z
N MET A 1 -2.94 -10.25 7.39
CA MET A 1 -2.58 -9.80 6.03
C MET A 1 -1.40 -8.87 6.19
N LYS A 2 -0.28 -9.13 5.52
CA LYS A 2 0.88 -8.22 5.56
C LYS A 2 0.60 -6.97 4.71
N LEU A 3 1.38 -5.90 4.88
CA LEU A 3 1.25 -4.64 4.13
C LEU A 3 2.63 -4.17 3.66
N ASP A 4 3.46 -5.11 3.21
CA ASP A 4 4.88 -4.88 2.95
C ASP A 4 5.15 -4.56 1.46
N THR A 5 4.15 -4.80 0.59
CA THR A 5 4.21 -4.55 -0.84
C THR A 5 3.02 -3.72 -1.31
N THR A 6 3.17 -2.98 -2.42
CA THR A 6 2.04 -2.29 -3.07
C THR A 6 0.89 -3.24 -3.38
N ARG A 7 1.20 -4.48 -3.77
CA ARG A 7 0.19 -5.53 -4.05
C ARG A 7 -0.60 -5.91 -2.80
N ASP A 8 0.04 -5.92 -1.64
CA ASP A 8 -0.65 -6.19 -0.38
C ASP A 8 -1.58 -5.03 0.00
N CYS A 9 -1.12 -3.78 -0.16
CA CYS A 9 -1.96 -2.60 0.04
C CYS A 9 -3.18 -2.60 -0.90
N GLN A 10 -3.02 -2.97 -2.17
CA GLN A 10 -4.12 -3.11 -3.14
C GLN A 10 -5.15 -4.15 -2.70
N LYS A 11 -4.69 -5.33 -2.27
CA LYS A 11 -5.60 -6.39 -1.79
C LYS A 11 -6.33 -5.94 -0.52
N ALA A 12 -5.67 -5.19 0.37
CA ALA A 12 -6.28 -4.67 1.60
C ALA A 12 -7.37 -3.64 1.29
N LEU A 13 -7.08 -2.71 0.37
CA LEU A 13 -8.05 -1.73 -0.13
C LEU A 13 -9.27 -2.41 -0.76
N ALA A 14 -9.06 -3.42 -1.60
CA ALA A 14 -10.15 -4.18 -2.21
C ALA A 14 -11.04 -4.90 -1.17
N ARG A 15 -10.46 -5.33 -0.04
CA ARG A 15 -11.24 -5.90 1.08
C ARG A 15 -12.07 -4.85 1.79
N LEU A 16 -11.51 -3.67 2.06
CA LEU A 16 -12.25 -2.55 2.66
C LEU A 16 -13.40 -2.09 1.77
N ILE A 17 -13.19 -1.96 0.46
CA ILE A 17 -14.25 -1.57 -0.48
C ILE A 17 -15.39 -2.59 -0.44
N ARG A 18 -15.09 -3.89 -0.49
CA ARG A 18 -16.12 -4.94 -0.39
C ARG A 18 -16.85 -4.91 0.95
N ALA A 19 -16.14 -4.65 2.05
CA ALA A 19 -16.75 -4.54 3.37
C ALA A 19 -17.73 -3.35 3.45
N ALA A 20 -17.38 -2.21 2.88
CA ALA A 20 -18.25 -1.04 2.82
C ALA A 20 -19.47 -1.29 1.92
N LEU A 21 -19.28 -1.93 0.76
CA LEU A 21 -20.39 -2.33 -0.12
C LEU A 21 -21.35 -3.32 0.54
N ALA A 22 -20.83 -4.17 1.42
CA ALA A 22 -21.63 -5.09 2.22
C ALA A 22 -22.30 -4.43 3.45
N GLY A 23 -22.08 -3.12 3.69
CA GLY A 23 -22.58 -2.40 4.85
C GLY A 23 -21.94 -2.81 6.18
N SER A 24 -20.82 -3.54 6.13
CA SER A 24 -20.13 -4.04 7.33
C SER A 24 -19.15 -3.03 7.94
N ILE A 25 -18.87 -1.94 7.22
CA ILE A 25 -18.13 -0.78 7.74
C ILE A 25 -18.77 0.51 7.21
N GLU A 26 -18.60 1.60 7.96
CA GLU A 26 -19.02 2.93 7.51
C GLU A 26 -18.17 3.42 6.34
N THR A 27 -18.80 4.17 5.42
CA THR A 27 -18.09 4.78 4.28
C THR A 27 -17.02 5.78 4.75
N SER A 28 -17.23 6.41 5.91
CA SER A 28 -16.26 7.30 6.54
C SER A 28 -15.00 6.56 7.02
N ASP A 29 -15.14 5.32 7.48
CA ASP A 29 -14.03 4.47 7.87
C ASP A 29 -13.27 3.97 6.63
N LEU A 30 -14.00 3.57 5.59
CA LEU A 30 -13.40 3.23 4.29
C LEU A 30 -12.48 4.35 3.79
N SER A 31 -12.96 5.59 3.78
CA SER A 31 -12.19 6.74 3.30
C SER A 31 -10.89 6.93 4.10
N ARG A 32 -10.97 6.88 5.43
CA ARG A 32 -9.81 7.03 6.33
C ARG A 32 -8.79 5.92 6.13
N TYR A 33 -9.21 4.66 6.10
CA TYR A 33 -8.30 3.53 5.90
C TYR A 33 -7.72 3.47 4.48
N SER A 34 -8.50 3.88 3.47
CA SER A 34 -8.01 3.98 2.09
C SER A 34 -6.87 4.99 1.98
N ASN A 35 -7.00 6.15 2.62
CA ASN A 35 -5.95 7.16 2.63
C ASN A 35 -4.66 6.62 3.28
N ALA A 36 -4.77 6.00 4.47
CA ALA A 36 -3.62 5.40 5.16
C ALA A 36 -2.92 4.33 4.30
N LEU A 37 -3.69 3.48 3.61
CA LEU A 37 -3.15 2.48 2.69
C LEU A 37 -2.46 3.10 1.47
N MET A 38 -2.97 4.21 0.94
CA MET A 38 -2.35 4.92 -0.18
C MET A 38 -1.04 5.58 0.22
N ILE A 39 -0.97 6.17 1.42
CA ILE A 39 0.29 6.71 1.97
C ILE A 39 1.31 5.59 2.12
N LEU A 40 0.92 4.47 2.73
CA LEU A 40 1.80 3.33 2.92
C LEU A 40 2.31 2.76 1.59
N ALA A 41 1.45 2.60 0.59
CA ALA A 41 1.84 2.14 -0.75
C ALA A 41 2.91 3.06 -1.38
N ARG A 42 2.76 4.38 -1.23
CA ARG A 42 3.74 5.36 -1.73
C ARG A 42 5.09 5.25 -1.01
N LEU A 43 5.10 5.04 0.30
CA LEU A 43 6.34 4.84 1.08
C LEU A 43 7.07 3.57 0.64
N ILE A 44 6.33 2.48 0.40
CA ILE A 44 6.88 1.22 -0.10
C ILE A 44 7.51 1.40 -1.48
N GLU A 45 6.82 2.10 -2.39
CA GLU A 45 7.34 2.38 -3.73
C GLU A 45 8.61 3.24 -3.69
N GLY A 46 8.65 4.25 -2.81
CA GLY A 46 9.82 5.10 -2.61
C GLY A 46 11.03 4.32 -2.08
N SER A 47 10.85 3.56 -1.00
CA SER A 47 11.92 2.73 -0.43
C SER A 47 12.42 1.67 -1.42
N SER A 48 11.50 1.01 -2.16
CA SER A 48 11.90 0.06 -3.20
C SER A 48 12.71 0.70 -4.32
N LEU A 49 12.46 1.96 -4.66
CA LEU A 49 13.23 2.68 -5.66
C LEU A 49 14.64 2.99 -5.15
N GLU A 50 14.76 3.47 -3.91
CA GLU A 50 16.05 3.76 -3.26
C GLU A 50 16.92 2.50 -3.18
N ASP A 51 16.35 1.37 -2.76
CA ASP A 51 17.05 0.08 -2.71
C ASP A 51 17.57 -0.36 -4.08
N ARG A 52 16.76 -0.15 -5.13
CA ARG A 52 17.14 -0.49 -6.51
C ARG A 52 18.27 0.39 -7.03
N ILE A 53 18.26 1.68 -6.68
CA ILE A 53 19.34 2.61 -7.04
C ILE A 53 20.63 2.19 -6.35
N ALA A 54 20.60 1.97 -5.03
CA ALA A 54 21.75 1.53 -4.27
C ALA A 54 22.37 0.23 -4.82
N ALA A 55 21.54 -0.72 -5.24
CA ALA A 55 21.99 -1.96 -5.86
C ALA A 55 22.65 -1.76 -7.24
N LEU A 56 22.20 -0.78 -8.02
CA LEU A 56 22.81 -0.43 -9.30
C LEU A 56 24.15 0.30 -9.09
N GLU A 57 24.21 1.23 -8.15
CA GLU A 57 25.43 1.95 -7.78
C GLU A 57 26.51 0.99 -7.25
N ALA A 58 26.14 0.01 -6.43
CA ALA A 58 27.05 -1.02 -5.93
C ALA A 58 27.64 -1.89 -7.05
N LYS A 59 26.92 -2.09 -8.16
CA LYS A 59 27.37 -2.87 -9.33
C LYS A 59 28.21 -2.06 -10.31
N ALA A 60 28.09 -0.73 -10.29
CA ALA A 60 28.83 0.17 -11.17
C ALA A 60 30.25 0.49 -10.66
N LYS A 61 30.60 -0.01 -9.46
CA LYS A 61 31.90 0.11 -8.81
C LYS A 61 32.70 -1.17 -8.94
#